data_AF-A0A965YCD3-F1
#
_entry.id   AF-A0A965YCD3-F1
#
_cell.length_a   1.000
_cell.length_b   1.000
_cell.length_c   1.000
_cell.angle_alpha   90.00
_cell.angle_beta   90.00
_cell.angle_gamma   90.00
#
_symmetry.space_group_name_H-M   'P 1'
#
loop_
_entity.id
_entity.type
_entity.pdbx_description
1 polymer ?
#
loop_
_entity_poly.entity_id
_entity_poly.type
_entity_poly.pdbx_seq_one_letter_code
_entity_poly.pdbx_strand_id
1 'polypeptide(L)'
;MIELIEKKNFRRTALALLMNNKGELLITLNPRVNSRDSKNIDKDTYKFPQGGIEIDENPRQALQREIQEELGFDIRNYDVEQLQDYVSYWFINSDKPDYEIRLHPFIIKVEDLDIDTLNVDKEEISELKWVKPKDVEYLNLGIRHQAYLSIMRRFNLL
;
A
#
# COMPACT_ATOMS: atom_id res chain seq x y z
N MET A 1 -30.32 -21.45 -11.98
CA MET A 1 -30.11 -20.02 -11.68
C MET A 1 -28.61 -19.79 -11.73
N ILE A 2 -28.14 -19.08 -12.74
CA ILE A 2 -26.75 -18.62 -12.79
C ILE A 2 -26.74 -17.35 -11.95
N GLU A 3 -26.12 -17.37 -10.77
CA GLU A 3 -25.81 -16.14 -10.04
C GLU A 3 -24.97 -15.26 -10.97
N LEU A 4 -25.57 -14.18 -11.46
CA LEU A 4 -24.82 -13.05 -11.97
C LEU A 4 -24.03 -12.50 -10.78
N ILE A 5 -22.80 -12.99 -10.61
CA ILE A 5 -21.84 -12.32 -9.73
C ILE A 5 -21.64 -10.94 -10.35
N GLU A 6 -22.24 -9.91 -9.75
CA GLU A 6 -21.91 -8.52 -10.05
C GLU A 6 -20.38 -8.41 -10.02
N LYS A 7 -19.77 -8.16 -11.19
CA LYS A 7 -18.35 -7.82 -11.24
C LYS A 7 -18.19 -6.55 -10.41
N LYS A 8 -17.64 -6.69 -9.21
CA LYS A 8 -17.32 -5.56 -8.34
C LYS A 8 -16.40 -4.62 -9.13
N ASN A 9 -16.84 -3.38 -9.36
CA ASN A 9 -16.04 -2.32 -9.98
C ASN A 9 -15.00 -1.74 -9.01
N PHE A 10 -14.51 -2.55 -8.07
CA PHE A 10 -13.54 -2.12 -7.08
C PHE A 10 -12.58 -3.25 -6.71
N ARG A 11 -11.35 -2.88 -6.37
CA ARG A 11 -10.33 -3.75 -5.77
C ARG A 11 -10.12 -3.32 -4.34
N ARG A 12 -10.17 -4.28 -3.41
CA ARG A 12 -9.80 -4.05 -2.02
C ARG A 12 -8.30 -4.25 -1.87
N THR A 13 -7.67 -3.37 -1.10
CA THR A 13 -6.22 -3.36 -0.93
C THR A 13 -5.88 -3.14 0.53
N ALA A 14 -5.04 -3.98 1.12
CA ALA A 14 -4.45 -3.73 2.43
C ALA A 14 -3.25 -2.80 2.27
N LEU A 15 -3.11 -1.79 3.12
CA LEU A 15 -2.01 -0.80 3.06
C LEU A 15 -1.31 -0.68 4.41
N ALA A 16 0.02 -0.69 4.41
CA ALA A 16 0.82 -0.59 5.61
C ALA A 16 1.53 0.76 5.74
N LEU A 17 1.31 1.45 6.87
CA LEU A 17 2.18 2.50 7.38
C LEU A 17 3.12 1.86 8.41
N LEU A 18 4.28 1.40 7.97
CA LEU A 18 5.34 0.93 8.86
C LEU A 18 6.06 2.13 9.45
N MET A 19 6.06 2.28 10.77
CA MET A 19 6.65 3.41 11.48
C MET A 19 7.81 2.97 12.37
N ASN A 20 8.99 3.55 12.17
CA ASN A 20 10.15 3.26 13.04
C ASN A 20 10.10 4.05 14.37
N ASN A 21 11.08 3.82 15.24
CA ASN A 21 11.19 4.51 16.54
C ASN A 21 11.46 6.02 16.46
N LYS A 22 11.81 6.56 15.29
CA LYS A 22 11.97 8.01 15.03
C LYS A 22 10.67 8.64 14.52
N GLY A 23 9.59 7.87 14.37
CA GLY A 23 8.33 8.33 13.80
C GLY A 23 8.37 8.51 12.28
N GLU A 24 9.37 7.94 11.60
CA GLU A 24 9.48 7.96 10.15
C GLU A 24 8.71 6.78 9.55
N LEU A 25 8.15 6.97 8.37
CA LEU A 25 7.37 5.98 7.64
C LEU A 25 8.21 5.32 6.55
N LEU A 26 8.11 4.00 6.42
CA LEU A 26 8.72 3.27 5.30
C LEU A 26 7.91 3.56 4.03
N ILE A 27 8.59 4.03 2.98
CA ILE A 27 8.00 4.18 1.66
C ILE A 27 8.87 3.48 0.62
N THR A 28 8.24 2.94 -0.41
CA THR A 28 8.89 2.18 -1.47
C THR A 28 8.70 2.84 -2.83
N LEU A 29 9.67 2.70 -3.73
CA LEU A 29 9.56 3.17 -5.12
C LEU A 29 9.11 2.02 -6.02
N ASN A 30 8.03 2.22 -6.78
CA ASN A 30 7.51 1.21 -7.70
C ASN A 30 8.21 1.30 -9.08
N PRO A 31 9.03 0.30 -9.47
CA PRO A 31 9.69 0.28 -10.77
C PRO A 31 8.75 -0.11 -11.93
N ARG A 32 7.60 -0.72 -11.61
CA ARG A 32 6.60 -1.22 -12.56
C ARG A 32 7.18 -2.13 -13.67
N VAL A 33 8.11 -3.01 -13.32
CA VAL A 33 8.76 -3.91 -14.29
C VAL A 33 7.73 -4.79 -15.02
N ASN A 34 6.65 -5.19 -14.35
CA ASN A 34 5.61 -6.11 -14.86
C ASN A 34 4.23 -5.46 -15.05
N SER A 35 4.18 -4.14 -15.27
CA SER A 35 2.91 -3.41 -15.43
C SER A 35 2.10 -3.89 -16.65
N ARG A 36 0.85 -4.29 -16.41
CA ARG A 36 -0.16 -4.55 -17.47
C ARG A 36 -0.88 -3.29 -17.94
N ASP A 37 -0.57 -2.13 -17.34
CA ASP A 37 -1.04 -0.83 -17.79
C ASP A 37 -0.03 -0.27 -18.81
N SER A 38 -0.47 -0.13 -20.05
CA SER A 38 0.32 0.37 -21.18
C SER A 38 0.77 1.83 -20.99
N LYS A 39 0.10 2.59 -20.13
CA LYS A 39 0.41 3.99 -19.84
C LYS A 39 1.40 4.18 -18.69
N ASN A 40 1.74 3.11 -17.96
CA ASN A 40 2.69 3.16 -16.83
C ASN A 40 2.36 4.25 -15.80
N ILE A 41 1.07 4.46 -15.48
CA ILE A 41 0.60 5.64 -14.72
C ILE A 41 1.26 5.78 -13.33
N ASP A 42 1.64 4.66 -12.69
CA ASP A 42 2.32 4.67 -11.38
C ASP A 42 3.79 4.22 -11.45
N LYS A 43 4.44 4.29 -12.62
CA LYS A 43 5.88 4.01 -12.73
C LYS A 43 6.67 5.14 -12.08
N ASP A 44 7.74 4.79 -11.36
CA ASP A 44 8.64 5.74 -10.69
C ASP A 44 7.89 6.67 -9.72
N THR A 45 6.84 6.13 -9.09
CA THR A 45 6.07 6.78 -8.04
C THR A 45 6.25 6.05 -6.72
N TYR A 46 6.28 6.81 -5.63
CA TYR A 46 6.41 6.25 -4.28
C TYR A 46 5.06 5.72 -3.78
N LYS A 47 5.11 4.54 -3.14
CA LYS A 47 3.97 3.83 -2.56
C LYS A 47 4.28 3.40 -1.13
N PHE A 48 3.25 3.36 -0.29
CA PHE A 48 3.34 2.54 0.91
C PHE A 48 3.21 1.07 0.51
N PRO A 49 3.87 0.13 1.22
CA PRO A 49 3.66 -1.30 1.01
C PRO A 49 2.17 -1.64 1.06
N GLN A 50 1.67 -2.30 0.02
CA GLN A 50 0.24 -2.51 -0.16
C GLN A 50 -0.04 -3.58 -1.22
N GLY A 51 -1.13 -4.31 -1.06
CA GLY A 51 -1.56 -5.24 -2.10
C GLY A 51 -2.97 -5.76 -1.94
N GLY A 52 -3.36 -6.67 -2.83
CA GLY A 52 -4.75 -7.08 -3.00
C GLY A 52 -5.28 -7.86 -1.81
N ILE A 53 -6.54 -7.65 -1.43
CA ILE A 53 -7.23 -8.55 -0.50
C ILE A 53 -7.94 -9.61 -1.32
N GLU A 54 -7.54 -10.86 -1.16
CA GLU A 54 -8.14 -12.01 -1.84
C GLU A 54 -9.55 -12.34 -1.30
N ILE A 55 -10.32 -13.14 -2.04
CA ILE A 55 -11.73 -13.42 -1.73
C ILE A 55 -11.92 -14.06 -0.34
N ASP A 56 -10.97 -14.89 0.08
CA ASP A 56 -11.00 -15.63 1.34
C ASP A 56 -10.11 -15.01 2.43
N GLU A 57 -9.62 -13.78 2.22
CA GLU A 57 -8.78 -13.05 3.16
C GLU A 57 -9.53 -11.90 3.84
N ASN A 58 -9.32 -11.75 5.15
CA ASN A 58 -9.59 -10.49 5.82
C ASN A 58 -8.44 -9.48 5.57
N PRO A 59 -8.66 -8.17 5.75
CA PRO A 59 -7.64 -7.16 5.48
C PRO A 59 -6.31 -7.35 6.22
N ARG A 60 -6.32 -7.88 7.45
CA ARG A 60 -5.10 -8.12 8.23
C ARG A 60 -4.31 -9.33 7.71
N GLN A 61 -5.00 -10.38 7.26
CA GLN A 61 -4.37 -11.54 6.62
C GLN A 61 -3.69 -11.13 5.32
N ALA A 62 -4.39 -10.36 4.47
CA ALA A 62 -3.81 -9.82 3.26
C ALA A 62 -2.59 -8.92 3.55
N LEU A 63 -2.69 -8.02 4.54
CA LEU A 63 -1.56 -7.19 4.97
C LEU A 63 -0.33 -8.04 5.34
N GLN A 64 -0.52 -9.11 6.12
CA GLN A 64 0.57 -9.99 6.53
C GLN A 64 1.23 -10.69 5.34
N ARG A 65 0.42 -11.23 4.41
CA ARG A 65 0.91 -11.87 3.19
C ARG A 65 1.69 -10.88 2.32
N GLU A 66 1.10 -9.72 2.02
CA GLU A 66 1.70 -8.72 1.14
C GLU A 66 3.01 -8.16 1.70
N ILE A 67 3.10 -7.91 3.02
CA ILE A 67 4.37 -7.48 3.64
C ILE A 67 5.43 -8.57 3.59
N GLN A 68 5.04 -9.83 3.77
CA GLN A 68 5.95 -10.96 3.65
C GLN A 68 6.43 -11.16 2.20
N GLU A 69 5.56 -10.95 1.21
CA GLU A 69 5.85 -11.07 -0.23
C GLU A 69 6.73 -9.90 -0.71
N GLU A 70 6.34 -8.65 -0.43
CA GLU A 70 7.05 -7.46 -0.92
C GLU A 70 8.38 -7.22 -0.18
N LEU A 71 8.44 -7.46 1.13
CA LEU A 71 9.59 -7.08 1.99
C LEU A 71 10.33 -8.27 2.60
N GLY A 72 9.76 -9.48 2.57
CA GLY A 72 10.32 -10.61 3.32
C GLY A 72 10.18 -10.46 4.84
N PHE A 73 9.30 -9.57 5.31
CA PHE A 73 9.16 -9.20 6.72
C PHE A 73 7.87 -9.76 7.34
N ASP A 74 7.95 -10.17 8.61
CA ASP A 74 6.82 -10.75 9.33
C ASP A 74 6.31 -9.82 10.43
N ILE A 75 5.08 -9.35 10.27
CA ILE A 75 4.44 -8.41 11.21
C ILE A 75 3.62 -9.09 12.31
N ARG A 76 3.58 -10.42 12.40
CA ARG A 76 2.68 -11.15 13.34
C ARG A 76 2.90 -10.81 14.82
N ASN A 77 4.13 -10.47 15.19
CA ASN A 77 4.50 -10.14 16.57
C ASN A 77 4.44 -8.63 16.88
N TYR A 78 3.98 -7.82 15.94
CA TYR A 78 3.89 -6.37 16.11
C TYR A 78 2.46 -5.94 16.41
N ASP A 79 2.35 -4.82 17.13
CA ASP A 79 1.08 -4.14 17.32
C ASP A 79 0.62 -3.50 16.00
N VAL A 80 -0.59 -3.85 15.60
CA VAL A 80 -1.20 -3.42 14.34
C VAL A 80 -2.51 -2.72 14.64
N GLU A 81 -2.59 -1.44 14.32
CA GLU A 81 -3.82 -0.65 14.40
C GLU A 81 -4.39 -0.46 12.99
N GLN A 82 -5.69 -0.68 12.83
CA GLN A 82 -6.40 -0.50 11.57
C GLN A 82 -7.33 0.71 11.63
N LEU A 83 -7.41 1.51 10.57
CA LEU A 83 -8.53 2.44 10.44
C LEU A 83 -9.85 1.68 10.25
N GLN A 84 -10.90 2.16 10.92
CA GLN A 84 -12.23 1.55 10.84
C GLN A 84 -12.80 1.60 9.41
N ASP A 85 -12.61 2.73 8.73
CA ASP A 85 -13.08 2.94 7.35
C ASP A 85 -11.96 2.79 6.33
N TYR A 86 -12.34 2.40 5.11
CA TYR A 86 -11.43 2.46 3.97
C TYR A 86 -11.32 3.88 3.40
N VAL A 87 -10.22 4.17 2.72
CA VAL A 87 -10.07 5.36 1.87
C VAL A 87 -9.96 4.89 0.43
N SER A 88 -10.60 5.58 -0.51
CA SER A 88 -10.59 5.16 -1.91
C SER A 88 -10.18 6.25 -2.89
N TYR A 89 -9.77 5.81 -4.06
CA TYR A 89 -9.53 6.62 -5.24
C TYR A 89 -9.86 5.81 -6.49
N TRP A 90 -10.12 6.50 -7.60
CA TRP A 90 -10.42 5.86 -8.88
C TRP A 90 -9.15 5.62 -9.69
N PHE A 91 -8.99 4.41 -10.21
CA PHE A 91 -7.99 4.11 -11.22
C PHE A 91 -8.63 4.23 -12.60
N ILE A 92 -8.24 5.26 -13.34
CA ILE A 92 -8.76 5.52 -14.69
C ILE A 92 -7.94 4.72 -15.70
N ASN A 93 -8.60 3.82 -16.42
CA ASN A 93 -7.95 2.94 -17.39
C ASN A 93 -8.34 3.34 -18.83
N SER A 94 -7.40 3.28 -19.77
CA SER A 94 -7.73 3.56 -21.18
C SER A 94 -8.54 2.46 -21.84
N ASP A 95 -8.15 1.21 -21.59
CA ASP A 95 -8.55 0.06 -22.40
C ASP A 95 -9.37 -0.95 -21.61
N LYS A 96 -9.60 -0.67 -20.31
CA LYS A 96 -10.47 -1.44 -19.42
C LYS A 96 -11.42 -0.49 -18.69
N PRO A 97 -12.52 -1.00 -18.11
CA PRO A 97 -13.35 -0.18 -17.24
C PRO A 97 -12.55 0.40 -16.08
N ASP A 98 -12.86 1.63 -15.74
CA ASP A 98 -12.39 2.26 -14.51
C ASP A 98 -12.83 1.43 -13.30
N TYR A 99 -12.00 1.43 -12.27
CA TYR A 99 -12.32 0.72 -11.04
C TYR A 99 -11.80 1.50 -9.83
N GLU A 100 -12.53 1.36 -8.73
CA GLU A 100 -12.19 1.99 -7.45
C GLU A 100 -11.16 1.14 -6.71
N ILE A 101 -10.08 1.74 -6.22
CA ILE A 101 -9.20 1.12 -5.23
C ILE A 101 -9.71 1.50 -3.85
N ARG A 102 -10.01 0.50 -3.01
CA ARG A 102 -10.39 0.69 -1.61
C ARG A 102 -9.25 0.25 -0.70
N LEU A 103 -8.52 1.22 -0.16
CA LEU A 103 -7.41 1.03 0.76
C LEU A 103 -7.96 0.78 2.16
N HIS A 104 -7.64 -0.36 2.75
CA HIS A 104 -7.82 -0.72 4.14
C HIS A 104 -6.50 -0.47 4.88
N PRO A 105 -6.33 0.68 5.54
CA PRO A 105 -5.03 1.13 6.03
C PRO A 105 -4.75 0.63 7.44
N PHE A 106 -3.47 0.33 7.67
CA PHE A 106 -2.94 -0.08 8.96
C PHE A 106 -1.71 0.75 9.30
N ILE A 107 -1.49 0.97 10.60
CA ILE A 107 -0.22 1.48 11.12
C ILE A 107 0.40 0.42 12.02
N ILE A 108 1.70 0.18 11.81
CA ILE A 108 2.47 -0.83 12.53
C ILE A 108 3.74 -0.16 13.03
N LYS A 109 3.98 -0.24 14.34
CA LYS A 109 5.23 0.27 14.94
C LYS A 109 6.30 -0.81 14.82
N VAL A 110 7.36 -0.53 14.09
CA VAL A 110 8.48 -1.43 13.79
C VAL A 110 9.78 -0.82 14.29
N GLU A 111 9.95 -0.80 15.61
CA GLU A 111 11.02 -0.06 16.27
C GLU A 111 12.43 -0.62 16.00
N ASP A 112 12.52 -1.89 15.60
CA ASP A 112 13.73 -2.69 15.42
C ASP A 112 13.98 -3.15 13.98
N LEU A 113 13.21 -2.64 13.01
CA LEU A 113 13.35 -3.03 11.61
C LEU A 113 14.56 -2.38 10.94
N ASP A 114 15.53 -3.21 10.54
CA ASP A 114 16.63 -2.82 9.66
C ASP A 114 16.28 -3.11 8.19
N ILE A 115 16.02 -2.05 7.43
CA ILE A 115 15.59 -2.14 6.02
C ILE A 115 16.67 -2.71 5.10
N ASP A 116 17.95 -2.59 5.48
CA ASP A 116 19.07 -3.09 4.67
C ASP A 116 19.17 -4.63 4.73
N THR A 117 18.46 -5.25 5.65
CA THR A 117 18.42 -6.72 5.84
C THR A 117 17.21 -7.38 5.18
N LEU A 118 16.28 -6.59 4.63
CA LEU A 118 15.04 -7.09 4.05
C LEU A 118 15.27 -7.88 2.76
N ASN A 119 14.52 -8.97 2.58
CA ASN A 119 14.49 -9.73 1.34
C ASN A 119 13.38 -9.20 0.42
N VAL A 120 13.69 -8.10 -0.25
CA VAL A 120 12.74 -7.32 -1.05
C VAL A 120 12.47 -7.94 -2.42
N ASP A 121 11.20 -7.94 -2.83
CA ASP A 121 10.83 -8.25 -4.22
C ASP A 121 11.21 -7.09 -5.16
N LYS A 122 12.25 -7.33 -5.95
CA LYS A 122 12.82 -6.35 -6.89
C LYS A 122 11.90 -6.06 -8.09
N GLU A 123 10.89 -6.88 -8.33
CA GLU A 123 9.89 -6.61 -9.38
C GLU A 123 8.89 -5.54 -8.93
N GLU A 124 8.63 -5.44 -7.63
CA GLU A 124 7.67 -4.51 -7.01
C GLU A 124 8.34 -3.27 -6.40
N ILE A 125 9.62 -3.37 -6.01
CA ILE A 125 10.33 -2.33 -5.25
C ILE A 125 11.75 -2.13 -5.78
N SER A 126 12.07 -0.90 -6.18
CA SER A 126 13.43 -0.50 -6.59
C SER A 126 14.19 0.32 -5.55
N GLU A 127 13.48 0.92 -4.59
CA GLU A 127 14.05 1.71 -3.50
C GLU A 127 13.16 1.58 -2.26
N LEU A 128 13.79 1.55 -1.08
CA LEU A 128 13.14 1.68 0.22
C LEU A 128 13.78 2.84 0.96
N LYS A 129 12.98 3.64 1.66
CA LYS A 129 13.51 4.65 2.57
C LYS A 129 12.54 5.00 3.68
N TRP A 130 13.14 5.43 4.79
CA TRP A 130 12.44 6.10 5.87
C TRP A 130 12.22 7.57 5.53
N VAL A 131 10.98 8.04 5.69
CA VAL A 131 10.59 9.42 5.39
C VAL A 131 9.78 9.99 6.54
N LYS A 132 10.06 11.22 6.95
CA LYS A 132 9.24 11.89 7.97
C LYS A 132 7.84 12.11 7.42
N PRO A 133 6.77 12.00 8.24
CA PRO A 133 5.40 12.17 7.77
C PRO A 133 5.18 13.47 6.96
N LYS A 134 5.68 14.60 7.47
CA LYS A 134 5.59 15.91 6.78
C LYS A 134 6.29 15.96 5.42
N ASP A 135 7.25 15.07 5.15
CA ASP A 135 8.03 15.08 3.92
C ASP A 135 7.39 14.19 2.83
N VAL A 136 6.38 13.38 3.18
CA VAL A 136 5.69 12.46 2.25
C VAL A 136 4.95 13.21 1.15
N GLU A 137 4.37 14.38 1.43
CA GLU A 137 3.64 15.19 0.44
C GLU A 137 4.54 15.72 -0.70
N TYR A 138 5.86 15.80 -0.47
CA TYR A 138 6.81 16.26 -1.48
C TYR A 138 7.32 15.12 -2.38
N LEU A 139 6.93 13.88 -2.11
CA LEU A 139 7.25 12.74 -2.96
C LEU A 139 6.30 12.65 -4.15
N ASN A 140 6.77 12.08 -5.25
CA ASN A 140 5.91 11.75 -6.38
C ASN A 140 5.02 10.54 -6.04
N LEU A 141 3.86 10.78 -5.42
CA LEU A 141 2.91 9.74 -5.00
C LEU A 141 1.95 9.29 -6.13
N GLY A 142 1.98 9.97 -7.28
CA GLY A 142 1.07 9.73 -8.40
C GLY A 142 -0.40 9.89 -8.01
N ILE A 143 -1.25 9.01 -8.53
CA ILE A 143 -2.70 9.04 -8.31
C ILE A 143 -3.12 8.84 -6.85
N ARG A 144 -2.21 8.34 -6.01
CA ARG A 144 -2.45 8.01 -4.60
C ARG A 144 -2.32 9.20 -3.67
N HIS A 145 -1.77 10.33 -4.17
CA HIS A 145 -1.39 11.48 -3.36
C HIS A 145 -2.48 11.90 -2.34
N GLN A 146 -3.70 12.16 -2.81
CA GLN A 146 -4.79 12.61 -1.92
C GLN A 146 -5.27 11.52 -0.95
N ALA A 147 -5.31 10.26 -1.41
CA ALA A 147 -5.71 9.14 -0.56
C ALA A 147 -4.72 8.93 0.59
N TYR A 148 -3.42 8.99 0.31
CA TYR A 148 -2.37 8.83 1.30
C TYR A 148 -2.38 9.95 2.34
N LEU A 149 -2.46 11.22 1.92
CA LEU A 149 -2.54 12.33 2.87
C LEU A 149 -3.81 12.27 3.75
N SER A 150 -4.93 11.79 3.19
CA SER A 150 -6.16 11.54 3.96
C SER A 150 -5.96 10.46 5.03
N ILE A 151 -5.34 9.33 4.67
CA ILE A 151 -5.01 8.24 5.60
C ILE A 151 -4.07 8.75 6.72
N MET A 152 -3.01 9.46 6.36
CA MET A 152 -2.03 9.97 7.31
C MET A 152 -2.65 10.95 8.32
N ARG A 153 -3.54 11.84 7.88
CA ARG A 153 -4.30 12.73 8.79
C ARG A 153 -5.21 11.95 9.74
N ARG A 154 -5.83 10.86 9.30
CA ARG A 154 -6.70 10.01 10.15
C ARG A 154 -5.91 9.25 11.23
N PHE A 155 -4.63 8.98 11.00
CA PHE A 155 -3.69 8.49 12.01
C PHE A 155 -2.98 9.61 12.79
N ASN A 156 -3.36 10.89 12.61
CA ASN A 156 -2.75 12.05 13.24
C ASN A 156 -1.24 12.22 12.97
N LEU A 157 -0.80 11.90 11.74
CA LEU A 157 0.61 12.00 11.33
C LEU A 157 0.97 13.33 10.66
N LEU A 158 -0.03 14.13 10.29
CA LEU A 158 0.08 15.41 9.60
C LEU A 158 -0.73 16.49 10.30
#